data_AF-A0AAV8Z7T1-F1
#
_entry.id   AF-A0AAV8Z7T1-F1
#
_cell.length_a   1.000
_cell.length_b   1.000
_cell.length_c   1.000
_cell.angle_alpha   90.00
_cell.angle_beta   90.00
_cell.angle_gamma   90.00
#
_symmetry.space_group_name_H-M   'P 1'
#
loop_
_entity.id
_entity.type
_entity.pdbx_description
1 polymer ?
#
loop_
_entity_poly.entity_id
_entity_poly.type
_entity_poly.pdbx_seq_one_letter_code
_entity_poly.pdbx_strand_id
1 'polypeptide(L)'
;MSAPQPISKEVKEELNMYTCGYDGAVKVCCPPGPIRLNSLQRTDDGDLENPPPPPDVTNHMNFRLLPQDCGYLASGDKIRNGKDARLHEFPWMALLSYSTSKRTHLIHRVSPD
;
A
#
# COMPACT_ATOMS: atom_id res chain seq x y z
N MET A 1 16.35 21.47 -1.54
CA MET A 1 16.27 20.37 -2.52
C MET A 1 14.81 19.98 -2.65
N SER A 2 14.22 20.13 -3.84
CA SER A 2 12.80 19.79 -4.06
C SER A 2 12.67 18.28 -4.21
N ALA A 3 11.72 17.65 -3.51
CA ALA A 3 11.45 16.24 -3.70
C ALA A 3 10.94 16.01 -5.14
N PRO A 4 11.38 14.93 -5.82
CA PRO A 4 10.87 14.61 -7.14
C PRO A 4 9.35 14.47 -7.08
N GLN A 5 8.65 15.08 -8.04
CA GLN A 5 7.21 15.04 -8.10
C GLN A 5 6.79 13.61 -8.49
N PRO A 6 6.02 12.91 -7.65
CA PRO A 6 5.78 11.47 -7.82
C PRO A 6 4.90 11.12 -9.03
N ILE A 7 4.23 12.11 -9.62
CA ILE A 7 3.35 11.97 -10.78
C ILE A 7 3.59 13.11 -11.76
N SER A 8 3.45 12.82 -13.05
CA SER A 8 3.57 13.82 -14.11
C SER A 8 2.40 14.82 -14.05
N LYS A 9 2.51 15.95 -14.77
CA LYS A 9 1.46 16.96 -14.79
C LYS A 9 0.19 16.43 -15.45
N GLU A 10 0.36 15.65 -16.51
CA GLU A 10 -0.70 15.03 -17.30
C GLU A 10 -1.53 14.07 -16.42
N VAL A 11 -0.86 13.21 -15.64
CA VAL A 11 -1.53 12.31 -14.68
C VAL A 11 -2.30 13.08 -13.62
N LYS A 12 -1.74 14.21 -13.14
CA LYS A 12 -2.40 15.04 -12.14
C LYS A 12 -3.66 15.71 -12.70
N GLU A 13 -3.61 16.19 -13.94
CA GLU A 13 -4.75 16.78 -14.64
C GLU A 13 -5.85 15.74 -14.86
N GLU A 14 -5.48 14.53 -15.29
CA GLU A 14 -6.42 13.44 -15.50
C GLU A 14 -7.15 13.04 -14.21
N LEU A 15 -6.40 12.84 -13.11
CA LEU A 15 -6.99 12.54 -11.80
C LEU A 15 -7.91 13.65 -11.29
N ASN A 16 -7.60 14.91 -11.60
CA ASN A 16 -8.41 16.05 -11.16
C ASN A 16 -9.79 16.10 -11.85
N MET A 17 -9.93 15.51 -13.05
CA MET A 17 -11.24 15.40 -13.73
C MET A 17 -12.24 14.54 -12.97
N TYR A 18 -11.74 13.60 -12.15
CA TYR A 18 -12.59 12.73 -11.33
C TYR A 18 -12.96 13.37 -9.98
N THR A 19 -12.43 14.55 -9.65
CA THR A 19 -12.82 15.28 -8.45
C THR A 19 -14.22 15.86 -8.63
N CYS A 20 -15.16 15.47 -7.76
CA CYS A 20 -16.54 15.96 -7.83
C CYS A 20 -17.05 16.65 -6.57
N GLY A 21 -16.17 16.88 -5.59
CA GLY A 21 -16.52 17.74 -4.47
C GLY A 21 -15.38 17.92 -3.48
N TYR A 22 -15.58 18.86 -2.56
CA TYR A 22 -14.71 19.07 -1.41
C TYR A 22 -15.55 19.38 -0.17
N ASP A 23 -15.26 18.68 0.91
CA ASP A 23 -15.99 18.80 2.18
C ASP A 23 -15.03 18.43 3.32
N GLY A 24 -13.99 19.25 3.50
CA GLY A 24 -12.83 18.94 4.36
C GLY A 24 -11.85 17.93 3.76
N ALA A 25 -12.33 16.99 2.95
CA ALA A 25 -11.55 16.08 2.12
C ALA A 25 -11.99 16.13 0.65
N VAL A 26 -11.07 15.82 -0.27
CA VAL A 26 -11.36 15.71 -1.71
C VAL A 26 -12.26 14.50 -1.95
N LYS A 27 -13.41 14.72 -2.58
CA LYS A 27 -14.32 13.65 -3.02
C LYS A 27 -14.06 13.37 -4.50
N VAL A 28 -13.86 12.10 -4.82
CA VAL A 28 -13.72 11.62 -6.20
C VAL A 28 -14.97 10.86 -6.62
N CYS A 29 -15.40 11.06 -7.85
CA CYS A 29 -16.49 10.31 -8.45
C CYS A 29 -15.93 9.01 -9.02
N CYS A 30 -16.37 7.88 -8.48
CA CYS A 30 -15.86 6.57 -8.88
C CYS A 30 -16.44 6.19 -10.26
N PRO A 31 -15.62 6.10 -11.31
CA PRO A 31 -16.08 5.61 -12.61
C PRO A 31 -16.48 4.13 -12.53
N PRO A 32 -17.36 3.64 -13.43
CA PRO A 32 -17.75 2.24 -13.48
C PRO A 32 -16.62 1.28 -13.91
N GLY A 33 -15.47 1.81 -14.33
CA GLY A 33 -14.29 1.04 -14.73
C GLY A 33 -13.00 1.73 -14.28
N PRO A 34 -11.84 1.05 -14.39
CA PRO A 34 -10.56 1.60 -13.93
C PRO A 34 -10.13 2.83 -14.73
N ILE A 35 -9.53 3.81 -14.05
CA ILE A 35 -8.91 4.99 -14.68
C ILE A 35 -7.68 4.52 -15.46
N ARG A 36 -7.65 4.77 -16.77
CA ARG A 36 -6.55 4.37 -17.67
C ARG A 36 -5.62 5.55 -17.92
N LEU A 37 -4.59 5.69 -17.09
CA LEU A 37 -3.55 6.70 -17.26
C LEU A 37 -2.59 6.28 -18.39
N ASN A 38 -2.77 6.82 -19.60
CA ASN A 38 -1.94 6.47 -20.76
C ASN A 38 -0.45 6.80 -20.54
N SER A 39 -0.13 7.81 -19.73
CA SER A 39 1.25 8.21 -19.43
C SER A 39 2.00 7.27 -18.48
N LEU A 40 1.33 6.28 -17.86
CA LEU A 40 2.00 5.23 -17.07
C LEU A 40 2.24 3.95 -17.87
N GLN A 41 1.82 3.89 -19.13
CA GLN A 41 2.19 2.83 -20.04
C GLN A 41 3.63 3.06 -20.51
N ARG A 42 4.59 2.68 -19.67
CA ARG A 42 5.94 2.39 -20.13
C ARG A 42 5.81 1.24 -21.13
N THR A 43 6.01 1.53 -22.41
CA THR A 43 6.23 0.53 -23.44
C THR A 43 7.70 0.10 -23.40
N ASP A 44 7.90 -1.18 -23.10
CA ASP A 44 8.94 -2.06 -23.64
C ASP A 44 10.41 -1.76 -23.29
N ASP A 45 10.89 -2.38 -22.20
CA ASP A 45 12.29 -2.79 -22.03
C ASP A 45 12.33 -4.18 -21.38
N GLY A 46 12.24 -5.23 -22.21
CA GLY A 46 12.85 -6.55 -21.96
C GLY A 46 12.37 -7.37 -20.75
N ASP A 47 11.40 -8.26 -21.00
CA ASP A 47 11.34 -9.65 -20.52
C ASP A 47 11.67 -9.96 -19.05
N LEU A 48 11.15 -9.18 -18.09
CA LEU A 48 10.84 -9.58 -16.70
C LEU A 48 9.61 -8.82 -16.11
N GLU A 49 8.86 -8.07 -16.93
CA GLU A 49 7.99 -6.98 -16.45
C GLU A 49 6.51 -7.32 -16.16
N ASN A 50 6.08 -8.58 -16.28
CA ASN A 50 4.74 -8.97 -15.80
C ASN A 50 4.82 -10.32 -15.09
N PRO A 51 4.94 -10.36 -13.74
CA PRO A 51 4.69 -11.61 -13.04
C PRO A 51 3.31 -12.12 -13.45
N PRO A 52 3.15 -13.43 -13.69
CA PRO A 52 1.84 -14.00 -13.96
C PRO A 52 0.87 -13.55 -12.86
N PRO A 53 -0.41 -13.33 -13.20
CA PRO A 53 -1.40 -12.95 -12.20
C PRO A 53 -1.33 -13.95 -11.04
N PRO A 54 -1.51 -13.47 -9.79
CA PRO A 54 -1.48 -14.36 -8.65
C PRO A 54 -2.47 -15.51 -8.87
N PRO A 55 -2.12 -16.75 -8.46
CA PRO A 55 -3.01 -17.88 -8.63
C PRO A 55 -4.34 -17.62 -7.93
N ASP A 56 -5.43 -18.10 -8.53
CA ASP A 56 -6.74 -18.04 -7.90
C ASP A 56 -6.76 -18.93 -6.65
N VAL A 57 -6.97 -18.29 -5.49
CA VAL A 57 -6.99 -18.94 -4.17
C VAL A 57 -8.41 -19.15 -3.62
N THR A 58 -9.45 -18.82 -4.39
CA THR A 58 -10.85 -18.87 -3.93
C THR A 58 -11.33 -20.28 -3.55
N ASN A 59 -10.71 -21.32 -4.11
CA ASN A 59 -11.05 -22.72 -3.83
C ASN A 59 -10.20 -23.34 -2.69
N HIS A 60 -9.37 -22.57 -1.99
CA HIS A 60 -8.54 -23.07 -0.89
C HIS A 60 -9.40 -23.35 0.37
N MET A 61 -9.18 -24.49 1.04
CA MET A 61 -10.00 -24.91 2.19
C MET A 61 -10.07 -23.88 3.33
N ASN A 62 -8.99 -23.11 3.52
CA ASN A 62 -8.89 -22.10 4.57
C ASN A 62 -9.28 -20.69 4.09
N PHE A 63 -9.68 -20.51 2.83
CA PHE A 63 -10.04 -19.19 2.30
C PHE A 63 -11.17 -18.55 3.13
N ARG A 64 -12.14 -19.36 3.57
CA ARG A 64 -13.28 -18.92 4.40
C ARG A 64 -12.90 -18.51 5.82
N LEU A 65 -11.67 -18.76 6.26
CA LEU A 65 -11.16 -18.29 7.56
C LEU A 65 -10.68 -16.84 7.49
N LEU A 66 -10.46 -16.31 6.29
CA LEU A 66 -10.02 -14.94 6.11
C LEU A 66 -11.21 -13.98 6.33
N PRO A 67 -10.98 -12.85 7.00
CA PRO A 67 -12.00 -11.81 7.10
C PRO A 67 -12.27 -11.23 5.70
N GLN A 68 -13.54 -10.89 5.44
CA GLN A 68 -13.91 -10.18 4.21
C GLN A 68 -13.39 -8.74 4.23
N ASP A 69 -13.37 -8.13 5.42
CA ASP A 69 -12.80 -6.80 5.65
C ASP A 69 -11.30 -6.92 5.95
N CYS A 70 -10.47 -6.58 4.97
CA CYS A 70 -9.02 -6.65 5.06
C CYS A 70 -8.36 -5.34 4.65
N GLY A 71 -7.11 -5.13 5.04
CA GLY A 71 -6.33 -3.99 4.53
C GLY A 71 -6.73 -2.62 5.10
N TYR A 72 -7.47 -2.59 6.22
CA TYR A 72 -7.86 -1.32 6.86
C TYR A 72 -6.63 -0.60 7.41
N LEU A 73 -6.41 0.64 6.94
CA LEU A 73 -5.44 1.57 7.51
C LEU A 73 -6.20 2.66 8.27
N ALA A 74 -5.83 2.89 9.52
CA ALA A 74 -6.43 3.94 10.34
C ALA A 74 -5.89 5.36 10.03
N SER A 75 -5.17 5.55 8.91
CA SER A 75 -4.47 6.79 8.57
C SER A 75 -4.92 7.34 7.22
N GLY A 76 -5.42 8.58 7.21
CA GLY A 76 -5.71 9.36 6.00
C GLY A 76 -4.58 10.33 5.60
N ASP A 77 -3.53 10.42 6.41
CA ASP A 77 -2.48 11.43 6.26
C ASP A 77 -1.26 10.88 5.50
N LYS A 78 -0.68 11.74 4.66
CA LYS A 78 0.56 11.44 3.95
C LYS A 78 1.73 11.38 4.93
N ILE A 79 2.40 10.23 5.01
CA ILE A 79 3.62 10.06 5.82
C ILE A 79 4.73 10.98 5.28
N ARG A 80 5.21 11.90 6.11
CA ARG A 80 6.35 12.77 5.82
C ARG A 80 7.37 12.65 6.95
N ASN A 81 8.64 12.38 6.64
CA ASN A 81 9.70 12.15 7.63
C ASN A 81 9.38 11.02 8.62
N GLY A 82 8.97 9.84 8.11
CA GLY A 82 8.55 8.71 8.93
C GLY A 82 9.57 8.34 10.02
N LYS A 83 9.06 8.07 11.23
CA LYS A 83 9.84 7.61 12.40
C LYS A 83 9.17 6.37 12.99
N ASP A 84 8.15 6.58 13.82
CA ASP A 84 7.48 5.52 14.56
C ASP A 84 6.04 5.38 14.06
N ALA A 85 5.60 4.14 13.86
CA ALA A 85 4.21 3.83 13.56
C ALA A 85 3.38 3.90 14.85
N ARG A 86 2.13 4.37 14.75
CA ARG A 86 1.17 4.28 15.85
C ARG A 86 0.81 2.82 16.11
N LEU A 87 0.34 2.54 17.32
CA LEU A 87 -0.17 1.22 17.68
C LEU A 87 -1.32 0.83 16.72
N HIS A 88 -1.20 -0.33 16.09
CA HIS A 88 -2.12 -0.86 15.06
C HIS A 88 -2.19 -0.05 13.75
N GLU A 89 -1.23 0.81 13.43
CA GLU A 89 -1.25 1.57 12.16
C GLU A 89 -1.13 0.66 10.93
N PHE A 90 -0.33 -0.39 11.02
CA PHE A 90 -0.18 -1.40 9.97
C PHE A 90 -0.40 -2.81 10.57
N PRO A 91 -1.66 -3.22 10.76
CA PRO A 91 -1.98 -4.39 11.59
C PRO A 91 -1.56 -5.74 10.97
N TRP A 92 -1.21 -5.76 9.68
CA TRP A 92 -0.69 -6.95 9.00
C TRP A 92 0.84 -7.09 9.05
N MET A 93 1.56 -6.19 9.72
CA MET A 93 3.01 -6.33 9.86
C MET A 93 3.37 -7.53 10.73
N ALA A 94 4.28 -8.38 10.23
CA ALA A 94 4.82 -9.52 10.96
C ALA A 94 6.35 -9.46 10.96
N LEU A 95 6.95 -9.78 12.11
CA LEU A 95 8.41 -9.90 12.25
C LEU A 95 8.78 -11.38 12.36
N LEU A 96 9.61 -11.87 11.44
CA LEU A 96 10.18 -13.21 11.54
C LEU A 96 11.44 -13.15 12.42
N SER A 97 11.44 -13.91 13.51
CA SER A 97 12.61 -14.07 14.37
C SER A 97 13.11 -15.50 14.31
N TYR A 98 14.41 -15.68 14.07
CA TYR A 98 15.05 -16.98 13.94
C TYR A 98 15.94 -17.25 15.15
N SER A 99 15.69 -18.36 15.86
CA SER A 99 16.61 -18.85 16.89
C SER A 99 17.73 -19.63 16.23
N THR A 100 18.81 -18.93 15.87
CA THR A 100 20.05 -19.61 15.47
C THR A 100 20.79 -20.09 16.72
N SER A 101 21.50 -21.21 16.64
CA SER A 101 22.29 -21.79 17.74
C SER A 101 23.40 -20.86 18.27
N LYS A 102 23.65 -19.72 17.60
CA LYS A 102 24.47 -18.61 18.11
C LYS A 102 23.57 -17.61 18.84
N ARG A 103 23.06 -18.02 20.00
CA ARG A 103 22.19 -17.23 20.86
C ARG A 103 22.96 -16.01 21.41
N THR A 104 22.77 -14.83 20.83
CA THR A 104 22.88 -13.57 21.58
C THR A 104 21.48 -13.01 21.77
N HIS A 105 21.04 -13.03 23.03
CA HIS A 105 19.81 -12.42 23.51
C HIS A 105 19.83 -10.92 23.20
N LEU A 106 19.31 -10.51 22.05
CA LEU A 106 18.94 -9.12 21.78
C LEU A 106 17.49 -9.06 21.31
N ILE A 107 16.61 -9.69 22.08
CA ILE A 107 15.22 -9.25 22.12
C ILE A 107 15.20 -7.98 22.96
N HIS A 108 15.22 -6.82 22.29
CA HIS A 108 14.88 -5.54 22.93
C HIS A 108 13.49 -5.67 23.54
N ARG A 109 13.43 -5.87 24.85
CA ARG A 109 12.19 -5.71 25.60
C ARG A 109 11.84 -4.22 25.53
N VAL A 110 10.76 -3.89 24.85
CA VAL A 110 10.14 -2.58 24.97
C VAL A 110 9.67 -2.48 26.42
N SER A 111 10.29 -1.58 27.19
CA SER A 111 9.85 -1.29 28.55
C SER A 111 8.55 -0.52 28.49
N PRO A 112 7.51 -0.89 29.25
CA PRO A 112 6.36 -0.01 29.46
C PRO A 112 6.77 1.13 30.40
N ASP A 113 6.45 2.37 30.02
CA ASP A 113 6.36 3.52 30.92
C ASP A 113 5.11 3.42 31.82
#